data_AF-A0A7X2PRB6-F1
#
_entry.id   AF-A0A7X2PRB6-F1
#
_cell.length_a   1.000
_cell.length_b   1.000
_cell.length_c   1.000
_cell.angle_alpha   90.00
_cell.angle_beta   90.00
_cell.angle_gamma   90.00
#
_symmetry.space_group_name_H-M   'P 1'
#
loop_
_entity.id
_entity.type
_entity.pdbx_description
1 polymer ?
#
loop_
_entity_poly.entity_id
_entity_poly.type
_entity_poly.pdbx_seq_one_letter_code
_entity_poly.pdbx_strand_id
1 'polypeptide(L)'
;MEETLTVHKLGVPDQLRRTLCCTNVIESAFSIVETVCRNVKRWRDGDHIERWVGSGLLVAERQFRKVIGHRQIPMLLSSMANIVSKKPIAKQVKVA
;
A
#
# COMPACT_ATOMS: atom_id res chain seq x y z
N MET A 1 15.08 8.28 -3.06
CA MET A 1 16.00 7.21 -2.61
C MET A 1 15.93 6.92 -1.11
N GLU A 2 15.50 7.89 -0.28
CA GLU A 2 15.23 7.72 1.17
C GLU A 2 14.26 6.56 1.52
N GLU A 3 13.22 6.35 0.72
CA GLU A 3 12.18 5.34 0.98
C GLU A 3 12.73 3.91 0.87
N THR A 4 13.59 3.64 -0.11
CA THR A 4 14.28 2.34 -0.25
C THR A 4 15.24 2.08 0.90
N LEU A 5 15.81 3.14 1.51
CA LEU A 5 16.64 3.04 2.71
C LEU A 5 15.84 2.71 3.97
N THR A 6 14.54 3.00 4.00
CA THR A 6 13.70 2.75 5.19
C THR A 6 13.49 1.26 5.41
N VAL A 7 13.32 0.49 4.33
CA VAL A 7 13.23 -0.98 4.39
C VAL A 7 14.52 -1.59 4.98
N HIS A 8 15.68 -1.00 4.68
CA HIS A 8 16.95 -1.37 5.28
C HIS A 8 17.05 -0.95 6.76
N LYS A 9 16.66 0.29 7.10
CA LYS A 9 16.65 0.80 8.49
C LYS A 9 15.74 -0.02 9.41
N LEU A 10 14.67 -0.61 8.87
CA LEU A 10 13.71 -1.45 9.59
C LEU A 10 14.17 -2.90 9.79
N GLY A 11 15.32 -3.29 9.22
CA GLY A 11 15.84 -4.66 9.33
C GLY A 11 14.95 -5.70 8.65
N VAL A 12 14.27 -5.33 7.57
CA VAL A 12 13.36 -6.24 6.85
C VAL A 12 14.16 -7.40 6.24
N PRO A 13 13.78 -8.67 6.50
CA PRO A 13 14.52 -9.80 5.96
C PRO A 13 14.45 -9.87 4.42
N ASP A 14 15.45 -10.49 3.80
CA ASP A 14 15.66 -10.46 2.34
C ASP A 14 14.45 -10.86 1.51
N GLN A 15 13.66 -11.84 1.98
CA GLN A 15 12.49 -12.32 1.26
C GLN A 15 11.38 -11.28 1.20
N LEU A 16 11.04 -10.66 2.34
CA LEU A 16 10.02 -9.61 2.41
C LEU A 16 10.51 -8.30 1.75
N ARG A 17 11.81 -8.01 1.84
CA ARG A 17 12.42 -6.82 1.20
C ARG A 17 12.17 -6.79 -0.30
N ARG A 18 12.24 -7.93 -1.00
CA ARG A 18 12.00 -8.01 -2.45
C ARG A 18 10.63 -7.48 -2.87
N THR A 19 9.62 -7.62 -2.02
CA THR A 19 8.28 -7.10 -2.28
C THR A 19 8.14 -5.65 -1.83
N LEU A 20 8.74 -5.28 -0.70
CA LEU A 20 8.61 -3.93 -0.13
C LEU A 20 9.53 -2.88 -0.75
N CYS A 21 10.57 -3.27 -1.47
CA CYS A 21 11.48 -2.34 -2.13
C CYS A 21 10.92 -1.73 -3.42
N CYS A 22 9.78 -2.22 -3.90
CA CYS A 22 9.09 -1.70 -5.08
C CYS A 22 7.61 -1.42 -4.77
N THR A 23 6.98 -0.66 -5.66
CA THR A 23 5.58 -0.26 -5.59
C THR A 23 4.66 -1.14 -6.44
N ASN A 24 5.20 -2.20 -7.07
CA ASN A 24 4.45 -3.05 -8.00
C ASN A 24 3.16 -3.63 -7.41
N VAL A 25 3.13 -3.95 -6.12
CA VAL A 25 1.94 -4.52 -5.46
C VAL A 25 0.75 -3.55 -5.51
N ILE A 26 0.99 -2.25 -5.35
CA ILE A 26 -0.06 -1.23 -5.41
C ILE A 26 -0.31 -0.78 -6.85
N GLU A 27 0.75 -0.58 -7.63
CA GLU A 27 0.67 -0.06 -9.00
C GLU A 27 -0.03 -1.05 -9.95
N SER A 28 0.26 -2.35 -9.84
CA SER A 28 -0.42 -3.36 -10.66
C SER A 28 -1.92 -3.46 -10.37
N ALA A 29 -2.33 -3.34 -9.10
CA ALA A 29 -3.74 -3.32 -8.72
C ALA A 29 -4.45 -2.08 -9.28
N PHE A 30 -3.82 -0.90 -9.19
CA PHE A 30 -4.40 0.34 -9.72
C PHE A 30 -4.44 0.37 -11.25
N SER A 31 -3.45 -0.22 -11.94
CA SER A 31 -3.50 -0.36 -13.40
C SER A 31 -4.73 -1.17 -13.87
N ILE A 32 -5.13 -2.19 -13.11
CA ILE A 32 -6.37 -2.95 -13.39
C ILE A 32 -7.61 -2.08 -13.14
N VAL A 33 -7.64 -1.33 -12.05
CA VAL A 33 -8.75 -0.39 -11.75
C VAL A 33 -8.88 0.65 -12.88
N GLU A 34 -7.78 1.24 -13.33
CA GLU A 34 -7.77 2.17 -14.47
C GLU A 34 -8.34 1.52 -15.73
N THR A 35 -7.97 0.26 -16.00
CA THR A 35 -8.47 -0.49 -17.14
C THR A 35 -9.99 -0.72 -17.05
N VAL A 36 -10.49 -1.10 -15.87
CA VAL A 36 -11.91 -1.32 -15.62
C VAL A 36 -12.70 -0.01 -15.75
N CYS A 37 -12.15 1.10 -15.25
CA CYS A 37 -12.79 2.41 -15.29
C CYS A 37 -12.62 3.15 -16.63
N ARG A 38 -11.78 2.65 -17.56
CA ARG A 38 -11.39 3.36 -18.80
C ARG A 38 -12.56 3.84 -19.68
N ASN A 39 -13.65 3.08 -19.67
CA ASN A 39 -14.83 3.36 -20.47
C ASN A 39 -15.88 4.22 -19.76
N VAL A 40 -15.71 4.49 -18.46
CA VAL A 40 -16.61 5.36 -17.71
C VAL A 40 -16.37 6.81 -18.14
N LYS A 41 -17.30 7.38 -18.91
CA LYS A 41 -17.21 8.77 -19.39
C LYS A 41 -18.01 9.76 -18.57
N ARG A 42 -18.96 9.28 -17.75
CA ARG A 42 -19.87 10.10 -16.95
C ARG A 42 -19.91 9.58 -15.51
N TRP A 43 -19.13 10.22 -14.66
CA TRP A 43 -19.18 9.98 -13.22
C TRP A 43 -20.43 10.64 -12.63
N ARG A 44 -20.99 10.02 -11.59
CA ARG A 44 -22.14 10.56 -10.85
C ARG A 44 -21.73 10.70 -9.39
N ASP A 45 -22.31 11.67 -8.71
CA ASP A 45 -22.11 11.85 -7.27
C ASP A 45 -22.67 10.67 -6.47
N GLY A 46 -22.29 10.63 -5.19
CA GLY A 46 -22.57 9.51 -4.30
C GLY A 46 -21.51 8.42 -4.41
N ASP A 47 -21.94 7.16 -4.39
CA ASP A 47 -21.06 6.00 -4.29
C ASP A 47 -20.68 5.37 -5.64
N HIS A 48 -20.99 6.05 -6.76
CA HIS A 48 -20.69 5.53 -8.09
C HIS A 48 -19.18 5.30 -8.29
N ILE A 49 -18.35 6.24 -7.81
CA ILE A 49 -16.89 6.13 -7.87
C ILE A 49 -16.41 4.93 -7.03
N GLU A 50 -16.89 4.84 -5.79
CA GLU A 50 -16.52 3.76 -4.87
C GLU A 50 -16.90 2.39 -5.42
N ARG A 51 -18.08 2.25 -6.03
CA ARG A 51 -18.51 0.99 -6.66
C ARG A 51 -17.63 0.58 -7.84
N TRP A 52 -17.24 1.51 -8.71
CA TRP A 52 -16.35 1.21 -9.83
C TRP A 52 -14.95 0.84 -9.36
N VAL A 53 -14.38 1.61 -8.43
CA VAL A 53 -13.07 1.32 -7.85
C VAL A 53 -13.09 -0.03 -7.12
N GLY A 54 -14.10 -0.27 -6.29
CA GLY A 54 -14.29 -1.53 -5.59
C GLY A 54 -14.42 -2.71 -6.55
N SER A 55 -15.20 -2.57 -7.62
CA SER A 55 -15.32 -3.59 -8.67
C SER A 55 -13.99 -3.86 -9.38
N GLY A 56 -13.22 -2.81 -9.68
CA GLY A 56 -11.89 -2.93 -10.25
C GLY A 56 -10.92 -3.68 -9.33
N LEU A 57 -10.98 -3.40 -8.02
CA LEU A 57 -10.18 -4.11 -7.02
C LEU A 57 -10.58 -5.58 -6.86
N LEU A 58 -11.88 -5.92 -6.93
CA LEU A 58 -12.35 -7.31 -6.95
C LEU A 58 -11.86 -8.09 -8.18
N VAL A 59 -11.69 -7.42 -9.31
CA VAL A 59 -11.08 -8.01 -10.52
C VAL A 59 -9.58 -8.20 -10.31
N ALA A 60 -8.90 -7.19 -9.76
CA ALA A 60 -7.47 -7.25 -9.46
C ALA A 60 -7.13 -8.37 -8.47
N GLU A 61 -7.97 -8.58 -7.46
CA GLU A 61 -7.80 -9.59 -6.41
C GLU A 61 -7.59 -10.99 -6.97
N ARG A 62 -8.28 -11.34 -8.06
CA ARG A 62 -8.19 -12.67 -8.71
C ARG A 62 -6.79 -12.97 -9.26
N GLN A 63 -5.98 -11.94 -9.50
CA GLN A 63 -4.62 -12.06 -10.02
C GLN A 63 -3.56 -11.94 -8.93
N PHE A 64 -3.95 -11.65 -7.69
CA PHE A 64 -3.00 -11.46 -6.60
C PHE A 64 -2.27 -12.75 -6.26
N ARG A 65 -0.98 -12.57 -5.96
CA ARG A 65 -0.10 -13.63 -5.47
C ARG A 65 0.22 -13.36 -4.01
N LYS A 66 0.54 -14.41 -3.26
CA LYS A 66 1.03 -14.26 -1.89
C LYS A 66 2.29 -13.40 -1.88
N VAL A 67 2.36 -12.47 -0.93
CA VAL A 67 3.55 -11.66 -0.67
C VAL A 67 4.74 -12.58 -0.35
N ILE A 68 5.88 -12.31 -0.98
CA ILE A 68 7.11 -13.06 -0.73
C ILE A 68 7.55 -12.76 0.70
N GLY A 69 7.85 -13.81 1.48
CA GLY A 69 8.24 -13.63 2.88
C GLY A 69 7.10 -13.16 3.80
N HIS A 70 5.81 -13.34 3.44
CA HIS A 70 4.67 -12.87 4.25
C HIS A 70 4.70 -13.30 5.73
N ARG A 71 5.34 -14.43 6.07
CA ARG A 71 5.52 -14.89 7.46
C ARG A 71 6.38 -13.95 8.31
N GLN A 72 7.16 -13.08 7.68
CA GLN A 72 8.06 -12.11 8.33
C GLN A 72 7.36 -10.77 8.60
N ILE A 73 6.12 -10.57 8.10
CA ILE A 73 5.35 -9.34 8.31
C ILE A 73 5.19 -8.99 9.81
N PRO A 74 4.89 -9.93 10.73
CA PRO A 74 4.78 -9.60 12.15
C PRO A 74 6.05 -8.99 12.75
N MET A 75 7.22 -9.46 12.31
CA MET A 75 8.51 -8.91 12.74
C MET A 75 8.68 -7.45 12.31
N LEU A 76 8.32 -7.15 11.05
CA LEU A 76 8.34 -5.79 10.53
C LEU A 76 7.39 -4.87 11.32
N LEU A 77 6.18 -5.33 11.63
CA LEU A 77 5.22 -4.57 12.42
C LEU A 77 5.76 -4.22 13.81
N SER A 78 6.44 -5.17 14.47
CA SER A 78 7.11 -4.93 15.75
C SER A 78 8.22 -3.87 15.64
N SER A 79 9.09 -3.97 14.62
CA SER A 79 10.12 -2.97 14.35
C SER A 79 9.54 -1.58 14.12
N MET A 80 8.44 -1.48 13.36
CA MET A 80 7.75 -0.21 13.11
C MET A 80 7.15 0.38 14.39
N ALA A 81 6.46 -0.44 15.19
CA ALA A 81 5.86 0.00 16.46
C ALA A 81 6.92 0.55 17.42
N ASN A 82 8.08 -0.11 17.51
CA ASN A 82 9.20 0.34 18.34
C ASN A 82 9.77 1.69 17.89
N ILE A 83 9.79 1.97 16.58
CA ILE A 83 10.26 3.25 16.04
C ILE A 83 9.22 4.36 16.27
N VAL A 84 7.95 4.07 16.02
CA VAL A 84 6.86 5.05 16.21
C VAL A 84 6.74 5.42 17.69
N SER A 85 6.85 4.45 18.61
CA SER A 85 6.82 4.72 20.05
C SER A 85 8.00 5.56 20.55
N LYS A 86 9.14 5.54 19.85
CA LYS A 86 10.33 6.36 20.19
C LYS A 86 10.28 7.76 19.60
N LYS A 87 9.39 8.02 18.63
CA LYS A 87 9.27 9.34 18.00
C LYS A 87 8.31 10.20 18.83
N PRO A 88 8.75 11.31 19.46
CA PRO A 88 7.80 12.26 20.01
C PRO A 88 6.94 12.78 18.86
N ILE A 89 5.63 12.55 18.95
CA ILE A 89 4.64 13.02 17.97
C ILE A 89 4.79 14.55 17.92
N ALA A 90 5.34 15.06 16.82
CA ALA A 90 5.47 16.49 16.60
C ALA A 90 4.07 17.12 16.72
N LYS A 91 3.99 18.17 17.55
CA LYS A 91 2.76 18.88 17.94
C LYS A 91 1.80 19.06 16.76
N GLN A 92 0.53 18.71 16.97
CA GLN A 92 -0.57 19.05 16.06
C GLN A 92 -0.47 20.54 15.69
N VAL A 93 -0.29 20.82 14.41
CA VAL A 93 -0.41 22.18 13.88
C VAL A 93 -1.88 22.56 13.98
N LYS A 94 -2.22 23.49 14.89
CA LYS A 94 -3.53 24.13 14.94
C LYS A 94 -3.67 24.97 13.66
N VAL A 95 -4.53 24.55 12.75
CA VAL A 95 -4.93 25.38 11.60
C VAL A 95 -6.03 26.32 12.08
N ALA A 96 -5.80 27.62 11.86
CA ALA A 96 -6.68 28.73 12.21
C ALA A 96 -7.93 28.79 11.32
#